data_AF-A0A7S4DZZ2-F1
#
_entry.id   AF-A0A7S4DZZ2-F1
#
_cell.length_a   1.000
_cell.length_b   1.000
_cell.length_c   1.000
_cell.angle_alpha   90.00
_cell.angle_beta   90.00
_cell.angle_gamma   90.00
#
_symmetry.space_group_name_H-M   'P 1'
#
loop_
_entity.id
_entity.type
_entity.pdbx_description
1 polymer ?
#
loop_
_entity_poly.entity_id
_entity_poly.type
_entity_poly.pdbx_seq_one_letter_code
_entity_poly.pdbx_strand_id
1 'polypeptide(L)'
;LIGLFPRSITGTLSNDRQDYPWGDELKMNVLDISLPGSIPTPFQEAALFHEDTKTLIVCDSVISVRDTPPAVVAAEPRGLLSIAGKLPKDLTEEESASVDKMAINTPQNRNLGWKKTALLALFLSPSAVSKDLGEYLEKGFVWSEGWQETFKAVSSQKVVVSPLVSELVFKPQREKVKEWAARVAQWPMRRIIGAHFSIAQANSKDFLRAFSFLDNVAQPSIPGTKKDDFEVLSFISKAAFGDKGQ
;
A
#
# COMPACT_ATOMS: atom_id res chain seq x y z
N LEU A 1 -1.68 -1.77 32.16
CA LEU A 1 -1.23 -3.19 32.14
C LEU A 1 -1.60 -3.79 30.78
N ILE A 2 -0.76 -3.57 29.78
CA ILE A 2 -0.77 -4.31 28.51
C ILE A 2 0.42 -5.26 28.61
N GLY A 3 0.20 -6.57 28.49
CA GLY A 3 1.25 -7.51 28.05
C GLY A 3 2.16 -8.19 29.07
N LEU A 4 1.76 -8.42 30.33
CA LEU A 4 2.60 -9.21 31.26
C LEU A 4 2.37 -10.73 31.21
N PHE A 5 1.30 -11.21 30.57
CA PHE A 5 1.11 -12.61 30.20
C PHE A 5 0.22 -12.66 28.95
N PRO A 6 0.73 -12.99 27.75
CA PRO A 6 -0.16 -13.25 26.63
C PRO A 6 -1.03 -14.44 27.00
N ARG A 7 -2.32 -14.21 27.28
CA ARG A 7 -3.29 -15.30 27.27
C ARG A 7 -3.25 -15.85 25.85
N SER A 8 -2.98 -17.15 25.71
CA SER A 8 -3.16 -17.83 24.43
C SER A 8 -4.60 -17.56 23.97
N ILE A 9 -4.74 -16.82 22.88
CA ILE A 9 -6.01 -16.70 22.20
C ILE A 9 -6.09 -17.94 21.31
N THR A 10 -6.87 -18.93 21.74
CA THR A 10 -7.11 -20.16 20.98
C THR A 10 -8.43 -20.06 20.23
N GLY A 11 -8.44 -20.45 18.96
CA GLY A 11 -9.65 -20.51 18.12
C GLY A 11 -9.45 -19.84 16.77
N THR A 12 -10.09 -20.38 15.74
CA THR A 12 -10.15 -19.80 14.39
C THR A 12 -11.60 -19.40 14.14
N LEU A 13 -11.84 -18.15 13.74
CA LEU A 13 -13.16 -17.72 13.29
C LEU A 13 -13.37 -18.22 11.86
N SER A 14 -14.46 -18.94 11.60
CA SER A 14 -14.82 -19.26 10.22
C SER A 14 -15.58 -18.09 9.57
N ASN A 15 -15.95 -18.26 8.30
CA ASN A 15 -16.83 -17.32 7.61
C ASN A 15 -18.31 -17.46 8.05
N ASP A 16 -18.63 -18.35 8.99
CA ASP A 16 -19.95 -18.45 9.60
C ASP A 16 -20.17 -17.31 10.61
N ARG A 17 -21.29 -16.62 10.47
CA ARG A 17 -21.70 -15.53 11.37
C ARG A 17 -21.90 -15.96 12.81
N GLN A 18 -22.24 -17.23 13.03
CA GLN A 18 -22.45 -17.77 14.38
C GLN A 18 -21.14 -17.91 15.17
N ASP A 19 -19.98 -17.87 14.50
CA ASP A 19 -18.68 -18.04 15.15
C ASP A 19 -18.18 -16.79 15.87
N TYR A 20 -18.79 -15.62 15.65
CA TYR A 20 -18.34 -14.37 16.25
C TYR A 20 -19.46 -13.58 16.93
N PRO A 21 -19.19 -12.98 18.11
CA PRO A 21 -20.22 -12.31 18.92
C PRO A 21 -20.79 -11.03 18.29
N TRP A 22 -20.22 -10.58 17.16
CA TRP A 22 -20.69 -9.44 16.35
C TRP A 22 -21.36 -9.88 15.03
N GLY A 23 -21.80 -11.13 14.93
CA GLY A 23 -22.42 -11.73 13.73
C GLY A 23 -23.65 -11.01 13.18
N ASP A 24 -24.39 -10.38 14.08
CA ASP A 24 -25.61 -9.63 13.77
C ASP A 24 -25.31 -8.26 13.12
N GLU A 25 -24.13 -7.68 13.37
CA GLU A 25 -23.77 -6.32 12.91
C GLU A 25 -22.78 -6.32 11.74
N LEU A 26 -21.81 -7.24 11.77
CA LEU A 26 -20.72 -7.31 10.80
C LEU A 26 -20.83 -8.62 10.00
N LYS A 27 -20.71 -8.57 8.67
CA LYS A 27 -20.32 -9.78 7.92
C LYS A 27 -18.81 -9.89 7.89
N MET A 28 -18.30 -11.11 7.76
CA MET A 28 -16.88 -11.38 7.55
C MET A 28 -16.67 -12.29 6.34
N ASN A 29 -15.59 -12.06 5.61
CA ASN A 29 -15.04 -13.02 4.65
C ASN A 29 -13.52 -12.99 4.70
N VAL A 30 -12.91 -14.11 5.06
CA VAL A 30 -11.46 -14.27 5.14
C VAL A 30 -10.92 -14.86 3.84
N LEU A 31 -9.90 -14.22 3.29
CA LEU A 31 -8.99 -14.78 2.29
C LEU A 31 -7.88 -15.50 3.05
N ASP A 32 -7.76 -16.81 2.82
CA ASP A 32 -6.66 -17.61 3.34
C ASP A 32 -5.90 -18.22 2.16
N ILE A 33 -4.63 -17.82 2.03
CA ILE A 33 -3.75 -18.27 0.96
C ILE A 33 -2.38 -18.62 1.52
N SER A 34 -1.69 -19.54 0.85
CA SER A 34 -0.30 -19.88 1.16
C SER A 34 0.56 -19.38 0.02
N LEU A 35 1.43 -18.42 0.28
CA LEU A 35 2.36 -17.92 -0.72
C LEU A 35 3.31 -19.05 -1.16
N PRO A 36 3.62 -19.13 -2.47
CA PRO A 36 4.56 -20.13 -2.99
C PRO A 36 5.96 -19.89 -2.43
N GLY A 37 6.90 -20.78 -2.73
CA GLY A 37 8.30 -20.69 -2.28
C GLY A 37 8.79 -21.99 -1.62
N SER A 38 10.04 -22.01 -1.19
CA SER A 38 10.64 -23.18 -0.52
C SER A 38 9.98 -23.47 0.83
N ILE A 39 9.43 -22.44 1.49
CA ILE A 39 8.65 -22.55 2.72
C ILE A 39 7.32 -21.84 2.48
N PRO A 40 6.19 -22.59 2.41
CA PRO A 40 4.88 -21.98 2.27
C PRO A 40 4.62 -21.00 3.42
N THR A 41 4.37 -19.74 3.08
CA THR A 41 4.11 -18.67 4.06
C THR A 41 2.63 -18.33 4.03
N PRO A 42 1.89 -18.49 5.14
CA PRO A 42 0.48 -18.13 5.18
C PRO A 42 0.32 -16.61 5.06
N PHE A 43 -0.69 -16.20 4.29
CA PHE A 43 -1.19 -14.84 4.25
C PHE A 43 -2.70 -14.86 4.44
N GLN A 44 -3.20 -14.01 5.33
CA GLN A 44 -4.61 -13.88 5.61
C GLN A 44 -5.05 -12.42 5.49
N GLU A 45 -6.20 -12.22 4.86
CA GLU A 45 -6.88 -10.93 4.76
C GLU A 45 -8.32 -11.10 5.20
N ALA A 46 -8.79 -10.27 6.13
CA ALA A 46 -10.17 -10.26 6.57
C ALA A 46 -10.90 -9.05 5.98
N ALA A 47 -12.00 -9.31 5.27
CA ALA A 47 -12.95 -8.27 4.91
C ALA A 47 -14.12 -8.31 5.91
N LEU A 48 -14.35 -7.19 6.59
CA LEU A 48 -15.48 -6.99 7.49
C LEU A 48 -16.45 -5.98 6.88
N PHE A 49 -17.75 -6.26 6.94
CA PHE A 49 -18.76 -5.36 6.39
C PHE A 49 -19.80 -5.00 7.42
N HIS A 50 -19.82 -3.72 7.79
CA HIS A 50 -20.83 -3.14 8.65
C HIS A 50 -22.07 -2.81 7.85
N GLU A 51 -23.17 -3.50 8.16
CA GLU A 51 -24.39 -3.46 7.34
C GLU A 51 -25.07 -2.09 7.35
N ASP A 52 -25.20 -1.46 8.51
CA ASP A 52 -25.97 -0.22 8.65
C ASP A 52 -25.30 0.95 7.93
N THR A 53 -23.99 1.10 8.12
CA THR A 53 -23.22 2.17 7.49
C THR A 53 -22.71 1.80 6.10
N LYS A 54 -23.02 0.60 5.60
CA LYS A 54 -22.57 0.08 4.30
C LYS A 54 -21.05 0.24 4.11
N THR A 55 -20.29 -0.08 5.15
CA THR A 55 -18.85 0.18 5.21
C THR A 55 -18.09 -1.14 5.16
N LEU A 56 -17.23 -1.26 4.16
CA LEU A 56 -16.22 -2.31 4.09
C LEU A 56 -14.99 -1.87 4.90
N ILE A 57 -14.51 -2.74 5.76
CA ILE A 57 -13.25 -2.61 6.50
C ILE A 57 -12.37 -3.76 6.04
N VAL A 58 -11.15 -3.44 5.65
CA VAL A 58 -10.14 -4.37 5.13
C VAL A 58 -8.79 -4.04 5.76
N CYS A 59 -7.87 -4.99 5.72
CA CYS A 59 -6.50 -4.74 6.17
C CYS A 59 -5.71 -4.15 5.00
N ASP A 60 -5.11 -5.01 4.17
CA ASP A 60 -4.10 -4.63 3.19
C ASP A 60 -4.60 -4.79 1.75
N SER A 61 -5.81 -5.34 1.56
CA SER A 61 -6.32 -5.66 0.24
C SER A 61 -6.51 -4.45 -0.66
N VAL A 62 -7.00 -3.33 -0.13
CA VAL A 62 -7.08 -2.07 -0.89
C VAL A 62 -6.73 -0.86 -0.03
N ILE A 63 -6.20 0.16 -0.69
CA ILE A 63 -5.79 1.43 -0.09
C ILE A 63 -6.37 2.60 -0.86
N SER A 64 -6.44 3.77 -0.23
CA SER A 64 -6.83 5.04 -0.86
C SER A 64 -5.83 6.14 -0.53
N VAL A 65 -5.00 6.51 -1.49
CA VAL A 65 -3.94 7.50 -1.32
C VAL A 65 -4.48 8.89 -1.63
N ARG A 66 -4.41 9.80 -0.66
CA ARG A 66 -4.80 11.21 -0.83
C ARG A 66 -3.61 12.02 -1.34
N ASP A 67 -3.92 13.06 -2.11
CA ASP A 67 -2.91 14.01 -2.62
C ASP A 67 -2.32 14.90 -1.49
N THR A 68 -2.99 14.94 -0.34
CA THR A 68 -2.57 15.71 0.84
C THR A 68 -2.08 14.79 1.96
N PRO A 69 -1.05 15.22 2.73
CA PRO A 69 -0.59 14.49 3.91
C PRO A 69 -1.69 14.37 4.96
N PRO A 70 -1.73 13.27 5.75
CA PRO A 70 -2.63 13.16 6.88
C PRO A 70 -2.32 14.22 7.96
N ALA A 71 -3.28 14.57 8.81
CA ALA A 71 -3.06 15.59 9.83
C ALA A 71 -1.96 15.22 10.84
N VAL A 72 -1.78 13.91 11.13
CA VAL A 72 -0.81 13.43 12.12
C VAL A 72 0.65 13.78 11.78
N VAL A 73 1.00 13.80 10.48
CA VAL A 73 2.37 14.15 10.05
C VAL A 73 2.65 15.66 10.08
N ALA A 74 1.63 16.48 10.36
CA ALA A 74 1.84 17.92 10.59
C ALA A 74 2.51 18.20 11.94
N ALA A 75 2.27 17.35 12.95
CA ALA A 75 2.89 17.49 14.28
C ALA A 75 4.40 17.16 14.25
N GLU A 76 4.79 16.14 13.48
CA GLU A 76 6.18 15.68 13.37
C GLU A 76 6.58 15.50 11.89
N PRO A 77 6.95 16.59 11.17
CA PRO A 77 7.17 16.55 9.72
C PRO A 77 8.57 16.06 9.32
N ARG A 78 9.48 15.79 10.27
CA ARG A 78 10.89 15.47 10.01
C ARG A 78 11.08 14.38 8.96
N GLY A 79 10.33 13.27 9.08
CA GLY A 79 10.40 12.17 8.11
C GLY A 79 10.03 12.61 6.69
N LEU A 80 8.98 13.41 6.54
CA LEU A 80 8.58 13.95 5.24
C LEU A 80 9.62 14.91 4.69
N LEU A 81 10.20 15.77 5.52
CA LEU A 81 11.20 16.75 5.08
C LEU A 81 12.52 16.10 4.67
N SER A 82 12.89 14.97 5.29
CA SER A 82 14.01 14.13 4.85
C SER A 82 13.76 13.52 3.48
N ILE A 83 12.56 12.98 3.25
CA ILE A 83 12.17 12.35 1.98
C ILE A 83 11.91 13.37 0.87
N ALA A 84 11.43 14.57 1.21
CA ALA A 84 11.24 15.66 0.26
C ALA A 84 12.55 16.00 -0.47
N GLY A 85 13.69 15.90 0.25
CA GLY A 85 15.02 16.26 -0.21
C GLY A 85 15.19 17.76 -0.41
N LYS A 86 16.42 18.20 -0.73
CA LYS A 86 16.68 19.55 -1.24
C LYS A 86 16.61 19.51 -2.78
N LEU A 87 15.95 20.49 -3.42
CA LEU A 87 15.95 20.59 -4.88
C LEU A 87 17.38 20.87 -5.36
N PRO A 88 17.90 20.22 -6.42
CA PRO A 88 19.29 20.38 -6.86
C PRO A 88 19.73 21.81 -7.21
N LYS A 89 18.79 22.72 -7.44
CA LYS A 89 19.05 24.12 -7.80
C LYS A 89 19.12 25.09 -6.62
N ASP A 90 18.76 24.62 -5.43
CA ASP A 90 18.55 25.48 -4.24
C ASP A 90 19.61 25.23 -3.16
N LEU A 91 20.76 24.68 -3.54
CA LEU A 91 21.85 24.36 -2.62
C LEU A 91 23.01 25.34 -2.78
N THR A 92 23.30 26.10 -1.72
CA THR A 92 24.62 26.72 -1.55
C THR A 92 25.64 25.68 -1.02
N GLU A 93 26.93 25.93 -1.22
CA GLU A 93 28.02 25.05 -0.73
C GLU A 93 27.94 24.82 0.79
N GLU A 94 27.50 25.83 1.54
CA GLU A 94 27.35 25.80 3.00
C GLU A 94 26.14 24.95 3.45
N GLU A 95 25.04 24.99 2.70
CA GLU A 95 23.85 24.17 2.95
C GLU A 95 24.05 22.69 2.62
N SER A 96 25.01 22.39 1.74
CA SER A 96 25.47 21.02 1.44
C SER A 96 26.27 20.43 2.62
N ALA A 97 26.95 21.28 3.40
CA ALA A 97 27.76 20.89 4.55
C ALA A 97 26.95 20.71 5.87
N SER A 98 25.68 21.11 5.90
CA SER A 98 24.82 20.98 7.08
C SER A 98 24.38 19.53 7.36
N VAL A 99 24.36 19.16 8.65
CA VAL A 99 24.18 17.77 9.14
C VAL A 99 22.73 17.25 8.96
N ASP A 100 21.75 18.14 8.85
CA ASP A 100 20.35 17.78 8.56
C ASP A 100 20.04 18.03 7.07
N LYS A 101 20.14 16.97 6.26
CA LYS A 101 19.83 16.94 4.80
C LYS A 101 18.32 17.11 4.49
N MET A 102 17.58 17.80 5.36
CA MET A 102 16.13 17.96 5.27
C MET A 102 15.74 19.24 4.52
N ALA A 103 14.57 19.21 3.88
CA ALA A 103 13.94 20.39 3.31
C ALA A 103 13.46 21.37 4.40
N ILE A 104 13.39 22.67 4.06
CA ILE A 104 12.78 23.69 4.92
C ILE A 104 11.31 23.31 5.19
N ASN A 105 10.86 23.46 6.43
CA ASN A 105 9.50 23.09 6.82
C ASN A 105 8.45 24.06 6.27
N THR A 106 7.99 23.80 5.05
CA THR A 106 6.88 24.52 4.39
C THR A 106 5.72 23.56 4.08
N PRO A 107 4.47 24.03 3.97
CA PRO A 107 3.35 23.20 3.50
C PRO A 107 3.65 22.47 2.18
N GLN A 108 4.34 23.14 1.26
CA GLN A 108 4.75 22.62 -0.04
C GLN A 108 5.74 21.46 0.11
N ASN A 109 6.78 21.62 0.94
CA ASN A 109 7.79 20.57 1.16
C ASN A 109 7.22 19.38 1.94
N ARG A 110 6.29 19.62 2.88
CA ARG A 110 5.56 18.52 3.53
C ARG A 110 4.71 17.74 2.53
N ASN A 111 4.01 18.43 1.61
CA ASN A 111 3.23 17.76 0.57
C ASN A 111 4.14 16.97 -0.39
N LEU A 112 5.28 17.55 -0.80
CA LEU A 112 6.28 16.87 -1.62
C LEU A 112 6.81 15.60 -0.94
N GLY A 113 7.23 15.73 0.31
CA GLY A 113 7.70 14.61 1.13
C GLY A 113 6.65 13.52 1.30
N TRP A 114 5.39 13.89 1.52
CA TRP A 114 4.26 12.95 1.60
C TRP A 114 4.12 12.12 0.34
N LYS A 115 4.10 12.77 -0.83
CA LYS A 115 3.92 12.08 -2.11
C LYS A 115 5.02 11.06 -2.36
N LYS A 116 6.27 11.48 -2.14
CA LYS A 116 7.45 10.62 -2.25
C LYS A 116 7.44 9.49 -1.23
N THR A 117 7.04 9.76 0.02
CA THR A 117 6.90 8.75 1.08
C THR A 117 5.85 7.70 0.72
N ALA A 118 4.71 8.12 0.18
CA ALA A 118 3.68 7.21 -0.30
C ALA A 118 4.23 6.32 -1.42
N LEU A 119 4.96 6.86 -2.39
CA LEU A 119 5.59 6.04 -3.44
C LEU A 119 6.61 5.05 -2.87
N LEU A 120 7.47 5.46 -1.93
CA LEU A 120 8.40 4.54 -1.27
C LEU A 120 7.67 3.44 -0.49
N ALA A 121 6.60 3.76 0.23
CA ALA A 121 5.79 2.77 0.95
C ALA A 121 5.10 1.76 0.02
N LEU A 122 4.74 2.18 -1.19
CA LEU A 122 4.00 1.36 -2.15
C LEU A 122 4.88 0.51 -3.05
N PHE A 123 6.00 1.07 -3.51
CA PHE A 123 6.89 0.45 -4.50
C PHE A 123 8.22 -0.02 -3.91
N LEU A 124 8.52 0.29 -2.64
CA LEU A 124 9.82 0.19 -1.95
C LEU A 124 10.91 1.08 -2.56
N SER A 125 11.07 1.01 -3.89
CA SER A 125 11.99 1.83 -4.67
C SER A 125 11.42 2.05 -6.08
N PRO A 126 10.54 3.06 -6.26
CA PRO A 126 10.01 3.41 -7.59
C PRO A 126 11.14 3.78 -8.57
N SER A 127 10.86 3.76 -9.88
CA SER A 127 11.90 3.99 -10.91
C SER A 127 12.56 5.36 -10.81
N ALA A 128 11.83 6.33 -10.27
CA ALA A 128 12.25 7.71 -10.16
C ALA A 128 13.07 8.03 -8.90
N VAL A 129 13.43 7.04 -8.07
CA VAL A 129 14.37 7.23 -6.95
C VAL A 129 15.68 6.49 -7.23
N SER A 130 16.81 7.16 -6.99
CA SER A 130 18.13 6.55 -7.12
C SER A 130 18.27 5.36 -6.19
N LYS A 131 18.84 4.28 -6.73
CA LYS A 131 19.15 3.03 -6.01
C LYS A 131 20.61 2.97 -5.57
N ASP A 132 21.40 4.00 -5.90
CA ASP A 132 22.81 4.06 -5.55
C ASP A 132 22.99 4.33 -4.05
N LEU A 133 23.59 3.38 -3.35
CA LEU A 133 23.80 3.47 -1.90
C LEU A 133 24.80 4.58 -1.54
N GLY A 134 25.80 4.84 -2.39
CA GLY A 134 26.74 5.93 -2.21
C GLY A 134 26.03 7.29 -2.28
N GLU A 135 25.20 7.50 -3.30
CA GLU A 135 24.36 8.69 -3.41
C GLU A 135 23.38 8.82 -2.25
N TYR A 136 22.79 7.72 -1.78
CA TYR A 136 21.92 7.75 -0.60
C TYR A 136 22.66 8.18 0.67
N LEU A 137 23.84 7.62 0.92
CA LEU A 137 24.65 7.96 2.09
C LEU A 137 25.17 9.41 2.01
N GLU A 138 25.53 9.88 0.82
CA GLU A 138 26.07 11.22 0.58
C GLU A 138 24.98 12.30 0.51
N LYS A 139 23.85 12.05 -0.16
CA LYS A 139 22.85 13.05 -0.55
C LYS A 139 21.43 12.75 -0.06
N GLY A 140 21.18 11.56 0.50
CA GLY A 140 19.84 11.10 0.84
C GLY A 140 19.06 10.60 -0.39
N PHE A 141 17.73 10.63 -0.33
CA PHE A 141 16.91 10.19 -1.47
C PHE A 141 17.03 11.17 -2.65
N VAL A 142 17.67 10.72 -3.73
CA VAL A 142 17.77 11.45 -5.01
C VAL A 142 16.62 11.04 -5.92
N TRP A 143 15.81 12.01 -6.36
CA TRP A 143 14.64 11.76 -7.21
C TRP A 143 14.84 12.36 -8.60
N SER A 144 14.54 11.58 -9.64
CA SER A 144 14.50 12.04 -11.04
C SER A 144 13.09 12.50 -11.43
N GLU A 145 12.93 13.04 -12.64
CA GLU A 145 11.61 13.42 -13.17
C GLU A 145 10.70 12.20 -13.36
N GLY A 146 9.38 12.41 -13.41
CA GLY A 146 8.41 11.36 -13.70
C GLY A 146 7.72 10.74 -12.49
N TRP A 147 8.16 11.05 -11.26
CA TRP A 147 7.53 10.51 -10.04
C TRP A 147 6.14 11.12 -9.80
N GLN A 148 5.90 12.36 -10.24
CA GLN A 148 4.62 13.05 -10.10
C GLN A 148 3.52 12.34 -10.88
N GLU A 149 3.84 11.83 -12.08
CA GLU A 149 2.94 11.07 -12.93
C GLU A 149 2.58 9.74 -12.27
N THR A 150 3.57 9.01 -11.72
CA THR A 150 3.32 7.78 -10.95
C THR A 150 2.46 8.08 -9.73
N PHE A 151 2.76 9.14 -8.96
CA PHE A 151 1.93 9.52 -7.82
C PHE A 151 0.50 9.86 -8.25
N LYS A 152 0.33 10.66 -9.30
CA LYS A 152 -0.98 11.04 -9.84
C LYS A 152 -1.77 9.82 -10.33
N ALA A 153 -1.11 8.84 -10.96
CA ALA A 153 -1.74 7.60 -11.38
C ALA A 153 -2.32 6.84 -10.18
N VAL A 154 -1.59 6.77 -9.07
CA VAL A 154 -2.06 6.15 -7.81
C VAL A 154 -3.17 6.98 -7.15
N SER A 155 -2.95 8.27 -6.93
CA SER A 155 -3.85 9.13 -6.14
C SER A 155 -5.14 9.51 -6.86
N SER A 156 -5.20 9.33 -8.19
CA SER A 156 -6.43 9.53 -8.98
C SER A 156 -7.43 8.39 -8.85
N GLN A 157 -7.00 7.25 -8.32
CA GLN A 157 -7.88 6.11 -8.07
C GLN A 157 -8.62 6.31 -6.75
N LYS A 158 -9.88 5.88 -6.70
CA LYS A 158 -10.62 5.86 -5.42
C LYS A 158 -10.03 4.85 -4.44
N VAL A 159 -9.75 3.65 -4.96
CA VAL A 159 -9.09 2.55 -4.27
C VAL A 159 -8.23 1.77 -5.25
N VAL A 160 -7.13 1.20 -4.77
CA VAL A 160 -6.24 0.30 -5.51
C VAL A 160 -5.76 -0.81 -4.57
N VAL A 161 -5.40 -1.96 -5.12
CA VAL A 161 -4.49 -2.88 -4.41
C VAL A 161 -3.10 -2.23 -4.43
N SER A 162 -2.39 -2.23 -3.30
CA SER A 162 -1.04 -1.66 -3.27
C SER A 162 -0.12 -2.43 -4.23
N PRO A 163 0.85 -1.78 -4.90
CA PRO A 163 1.81 -2.46 -5.76
C PRO A 163 2.52 -3.62 -5.04
N LEU A 164 2.97 -3.38 -3.80
CA LEU A 164 3.58 -4.39 -2.94
C LEU A 164 2.70 -5.63 -2.76
N VAL A 165 1.44 -5.47 -2.32
CA VAL A 165 0.52 -6.60 -2.13
C VAL A 165 0.18 -7.26 -3.47
N SER A 166 0.05 -6.48 -4.54
CA SER A 166 -0.24 -7.02 -5.86
C SER A 166 0.85 -7.96 -6.36
N GLU A 167 2.14 -7.57 -6.25
CA GLU A 167 3.27 -8.35 -6.76
C GLU A 167 3.67 -9.52 -5.83
N LEU A 168 3.64 -9.29 -4.52
CA LEU A 168 4.20 -10.23 -3.55
C LEU A 168 3.15 -11.22 -3.01
N VAL A 169 1.86 -10.89 -3.11
CA VAL A 169 0.80 -11.65 -2.44
C VAL A 169 -0.28 -12.09 -3.42
N PHE A 170 -0.86 -11.17 -4.19
CA PHE A 170 -2.08 -11.46 -4.94
C PHE A 170 -1.84 -12.09 -6.31
N LYS A 171 -0.84 -11.64 -7.09
CA LYS A 171 -0.51 -12.28 -8.39
C LYS A 171 -0.20 -13.78 -8.25
N PRO A 172 0.61 -14.23 -7.28
CA PRO A 172 0.90 -15.66 -7.11
C PRO A 172 -0.33 -16.53 -6.78
N GLN A 173 -1.42 -15.94 -6.29
CA GLN A 173 -2.63 -16.64 -5.86
C GLN A 173 -3.89 -16.10 -6.57
N ARG A 174 -3.74 -15.62 -7.81
CA ARG A 174 -4.74 -14.80 -8.51
C ARG A 174 -6.16 -15.36 -8.52
N GLU A 175 -6.35 -16.65 -8.75
CA GLU A 175 -7.70 -17.23 -8.84
C GLU A 175 -8.43 -17.16 -7.50
N LYS A 176 -7.75 -17.54 -6.41
CA LYS A 176 -8.31 -17.46 -5.04
C LYS A 176 -8.63 -16.01 -4.66
N VAL A 177 -7.76 -15.08 -5.04
CA VAL A 177 -7.96 -13.64 -4.76
C VAL A 177 -9.13 -13.09 -5.57
N LYS A 178 -9.25 -13.43 -6.86
CA LYS A 178 -10.39 -13.03 -7.72
C LYS A 178 -11.72 -13.52 -7.16
N GLU A 179 -11.78 -14.80 -6.78
CA GLU A 179 -12.97 -15.38 -6.18
C GLU A 179 -13.35 -14.70 -4.85
N TRP A 180 -12.37 -14.43 -3.99
CA TRP A 180 -12.60 -13.73 -2.74
C TRP A 180 -13.09 -12.29 -2.96
N ALA A 181 -12.42 -11.54 -3.84
CA ALA A 181 -12.83 -10.18 -4.17
C ALA A 181 -14.25 -10.15 -4.75
N ALA A 182 -14.61 -11.12 -5.60
CA ALA A 182 -15.96 -11.29 -6.15
C ALA A 182 -17.02 -11.55 -5.06
N ARG A 183 -16.69 -12.33 -4.02
CA ARG A 183 -17.57 -12.56 -2.86
C ARG A 183 -17.76 -11.30 -2.04
N VAL A 184 -16.68 -10.63 -1.67
CA VAL A 184 -16.71 -9.37 -0.89
C VAL A 184 -17.49 -8.28 -1.63
N ALA A 185 -17.34 -8.21 -2.96
CA ALA A 185 -18.04 -7.25 -3.79
C ALA A 185 -19.55 -7.46 -3.91
N GLN A 186 -20.09 -8.60 -3.44
CA GLN A 186 -21.55 -8.77 -3.35
C GLN A 186 -22.17 -7.88 -2.27
N TRP A 187 -21.37 -7.38 -1.32
CA TRP A 187 -21.87 -6.50 -0.28
C TRP A 187 -22.13 -5.10 -0.84
N PRO A 188 -23.25 -4.44 -0.47
CA PRO A 188 -23.65 -3.15 -1.01
C PRO A 188 -22.88 -1.98 -0.36
N MET A 189 -21.55 -2.03 -0.40
CA MET A 189 -20.67 -1.03 0.21
C MET A 189 -20.74 0.33 -0.49
N ARG A 190 -20.56 1.39 0.30
CA ARG A 190 -20.47 2.78 -0.15
C ARG A 190 -19.24 3.51 0.38
N ARG A 191 -18.54 2.87 1.33
CA ARG A 191 -17.34 3.38 1.99
C ARG A 191 -16.39 2.22 2.25
N ILE A 192 -15.09 2.45 2.05
CA ILE A 192 -14.03 1.47 2.29
C ILE A 192 -13.00 2.08 3.25
N ILE A 193 -12.63 1.32 4.27
CA ILE A 193 -11.61 1.66 5.27
C ILE A 193 -10.54 0.57 5.21
N GLY A 194 -9.33 0.93 4.79
CA GLY A 194 -8.15 0.06 4.88
C GLY A 194 -7.38 0.26 6.18
N ALA A 195 -6.47 -0.65 6.50
CA ALA A 195 -5.50 -0.46 7.58
C ALA A 195 -4.49 0.66 7.27
N HIS A 196 -4.29 0.93 5.98
CA HIS A 196 -3.34 1.92 5.49
C HIS A 196 -4.02 3.06 4.72
N PHE A 197 -3.40 4.24 4.78
CA PHE A 197 -3.84 5.47 4.13
C PHE A 197 -5.24 5.95 4.58
N SER A 198 -6.07 6.44 3.65
CA SER A 198 -7.30 7.16 3.95
C SER A 198 -8.56 6.35 3.71
N ILE A 199 -9.66 6.82 4.29
CA ILE A 199 -11.00 6.31 3.98
C ILE A 199 -11.42 6.73 2.56
N ALA A 200 -11.99 5.80 1.81
CA ALA A 200 -12.51 6.00 0.46
C ALA A 200 -14.04 6.01 0.41
N GLN A 201 -14.62 6.93 -0.36
CA GLN A 201 -16.01 6.89 -0.78
C GLN A 201 -16.11 6.07 -2.08
N ALA A 202 -16.09 4.75 -1.91
CA ALA A 202 -16.00 3.76 -2.98
C ALA A 202 -17.08 2.69 -2.81
N ASN A 203 -17.63 2.22 -3.93
CA ASN A 203 -18.62 1.15 -3.96
C ASN A 203 -18.01 -0.18 -4.41
N SER A 204 -18.82 -1.23 -4.48
CA SER A 204 -18.36 -2.58 -4.84
C SER A 204 -17.75 -2.68 -6.24
N LYS A 205 -18.18 -1.83 -7.19
CA LYS A 205 -17.56 -1.77 -8.53
C LYS A 205 -16.18 -1.12 -8.48
N ASP A 206 -16.01 -0.08 -7.67
CA ASP A 206 -14.72 0.54 -7.44
C ASP A 206 -13.77 -0.45 -6.75
N PHE A 207 -14.25 -1.21 -5.76
CA PHE A 207 -13.51 -2.30 -5.12
C PHE A 207 -13.07 -3.36 -6.13
N LEU A 208 -13.99 -3.94 -6.92
CA LEU A 208 -13.61 -4.95 -7.93
C LEU A 208 -12.63 -4.43 -8.97
N ARG A 209 -12.78 -3.17 -9.40
CA ARG A 209 -11.86 -2.57 -10.37
C ARG A 209 -10.43 -2.55 -9.84
N ALA A 210 -10.22 -2.40 -8.54
CA ALA A 210 -8.88 -2.45 -7.94
C ALA A 210 -8.17 -3.79 -8.18
N PHE A 211 -8.92 -4.87 -8.43
CA PHE A 211 -8.40 -6.23 -8.67
C PHE A 211 -8.30 -6.60 -10.16
N SER A 212 -8.67 -5.72 -11.10
CA SER A 212 -8.70 -6.05 -12.53
C SER A 212 -7.33 -6.41 -13.11
N PHE A 213 -6.23 -6.03 -12.43
CA PHE A 213 -4.87 -6.42 -12.82
C PHE A 213 -4.65 -7.94 -12.79
N LEU A 214 -5.48 -8.69 -12.04
CA LEU A 214 -5.41 -10.15 -11.99
C LEU A 214 -5.83 -10.81 -13.31
N ASP A 215 -6.53 -10.09 -14.20
CA ASP A 215 -6.89 -10.57 -15.53
C ASP A 215 -5.71 -10.48 -16.52
N ASN A 216 -4.77 -9.56 -16.29
CA ASN A 216 -3.56 -9.42 -17.09
C ASN A 216 -2.37 -9.00 -16.21
N VAL A 217 -1.74 -9.99 -15.60
CA VAL A 217 -0.65 -9.83 -14.63
C VAL A 217 0.66 -9.31 -15.24
N ALA A 218 0.77 -9.26 -16.58
CA ALA A 218 1.91 -8.66 -17.27
C ALA A 218 1.90 -7.13 -17.24
N GLN A 219 0.75 -6.52 -16.93
CA GLN A 219 0.60 -5.08 -16.82
C GLN A 219 0.79 -4.61 -15.36
N PRO A 220 1.17 -3.33 -15.16
CA PRO A 220 1.16 -2.72 -13.84
C PRO A 220 -0.20 -2.85 -13.15
N SER A 221 -0.22 -3.07 -11.84
CA SER A 221 -1.47 -3.25 -11.09
C SER A 221 -2.32 -1.98 -10.98
N ILE A 222 -1.70 -0.82 -11.20
CA ILE A 222 -2.36 0.49 -11.18
C ILE A 222 -2.24 1.13 -12.58
N PRO A 223 -3.35 1.38 -13.28
CA PRO A 223 -3.34 2.03 -14.59
C PRO A 223 -2.61 3.38 -14.58
N GLY A 224 -1.74 3.61 -15.56
CA GLY A 224 -0.96 4.85 -15.70
C GLY A 224 0.38 4.87 -14.96
N THR A 225 0.69 3.84 -14.17
CA THR A 225 2.04 3.66 -13.59
C THR A 225 2.98 2.99 -14.60
N LYS A 226 4.30 3.16 -14.43
CA LYS A 226 5.31 2.58 -15.32
C LYS A 226 5.67 1.18 -14.84
N LYS A 227 5.99 0.27 -15.76
CA LYS A 227 6.48 -1.07 -15.41
C LYS A 227 7.74 -1.02 -14.54
N ASP A 228 8.63 -0.06 -14.82
CA ASP A 228 9.89 0.13 -14.11
C ASP A 228 9.68 0.50 -12.63
N ASP A 229 8.52 1.08 -12.26
CA ASP A 229 8.20 1.35 -10.85
C ASP A 229 8.05 0.05 -10.03
N PHE A 230 7.79 -1.07 -10.68
CA PHE A 230 7.60 -2.38 -10.05
C PHE A 230 8.88 -3.22 -10.02
N GLU A 231 9.99 -2.76 -10.62
CA GLU A 231 11.19 -3.58 -10.84
C GLU A 231 11.71 -4.26 -9.56
N VAL A 232 11.78 -3.51 -8.44
CA VAL A 232 12.23 -4.05 -7.15
C VAL A 232 11.23 -5.07 -6.60
N LEU A 233 9.93 -4.81 -6.72
CA LEU A 233 8.90 -5.75 -6.27
C LEU A 233 8.92 -7.03 -7.11
N SER A 234 9.06 -6.91 -8.43
CA SER A 234 9.17 -8.06 -9.33
C SER A 234 10.46 -8.86 -9.07
N PHE A 235 11.57 -8.19 -8.74
CA PHE A 235 12.80 -8.85 -8.32
C PHE A 235 12.61 -9.65 -7.02
N ILE A 236 12.00 -9.05 -5.99
CA ILE A 236 11.70 -9.71 -4.72
C ILE A 236 10.75 -10.89 -4.94
N SER A 237 9.68 -10.70 -5.72
CA SER A 237 8.71 -11.75 -6.06
C SER A 237 9.40 -12.93 -6.75
N LYS A 238 10.25 -12.67 -7.76
CA LYS A 238 11.02 -13.72 -8.44
C LYS A 238 12.01 -14.42 -7.51
N ALA A 239 12.68 -13.69 -6.63
CA ALA A 239 13.61 -14.27 -5.66
C ALA A 239 12.90 -15.16 -4.62
N ALA A 240 11.69 -14.76 -4.19
CA ALA A 240 10.90 -15.51 -3.21
C ALA A 240 10.19 -16.73 -3.82
N PHE A 241 9.69 -16.60 -5.05
CA PHE A 241 8.71 -17.54 -5.63
C PHE A 241 9.18 -18.22 -6.92
N GLY A 242 10.29 -17.80 -7.51
CA GLY A 242 10.72 -18.21 -8.85
C GLY A 242 9.75 -17.75 -9.94
N ASP A 243 9.75 -18.43 -11.08
CA ASP A 243 8.83 -18.12 -12.20
C ASP A 243 7.36 -18.51 -11.90
N LYS A 244 7.09 -19.12 -10.74
CA LYS A 244 5.73 -19.45 -10.29
C LYS A 244 4.93 -18.23 -9.79
N GLY A 245 5.57 -17.06 -9.68
CA GLY A 245 4.96 -15.80 -9.25
C GLY A 245 4.47 -14.90 -10.39
N GLN A 246 4.64 -15.29 -11.66
CA GLN A 246 4.26 -14.50 -12.85
C GLN A 246 3.05 -15.07 -13.59
#